data_AF-A0A8K0PE84-F1
#
_entry.id   AF-A0A8K0PE84-F1
#
_cell.length_a   1.000
_cell.length_b   1.000
_cell.length_c   1.000
_cell.angle_alpha   90.00
_cell.angle_beta   90.00
_cell.angle_gamma   90.00
#
_symmetry.space_group_name_H-M   'P 1'
#
loop_
_entity.id
_entity.type
_entity.pdbx_description
1 polymer ?
#
loop_
_entity_poly.entity_id
_entity_poly.type
_entity_poly.pdbx_seq_one_letter_code
_entity_poly.pdbx_strand_id
1 'polypeptide(L)'
;MQRYYIQYLSGYDAVSLNHIIPALEGMSEDERVILTSICNYIANLSVKQVEDNEIFDLVAIRIDWFRLQAYTSVSKSNLVLADNRELAVTMDTIKFHTKMVDYLDEMLVETSDLSIFCFYSKIFEDQFHMCLEFPAQNRYIVAFPLICGHFQSCTHELCPEERHHIRERSLSVVNMFLDEMAKEAKNIITTICDEQCLMSDKLLPKHCAVLISQAVNRKKKDKNKKSSPEIARPGVESYRKTREDLTTMDKLHMALTELCFAINYCSTINVWEYTFAPREYLHQHLENRFARSLVGMVMYNPDTSEIAKPSELLASVRAYMNVLQTVENYVHIDITRVFNNALLQQTQQMDSHGEKTIATLYNQWYSEVLLRRVTAGNICFSNNQRAFVSLTAEGAMPFNAEEYSDINELRALAELIGPYGMKLLNETLMWHIASQVQELKKLVAGNKDVLVALRTNFDKPEIMKEQFKKLTSVDNVLQRMTIVGVILCFRHLAQDALVDVLEERIPFLLSSILDFRHQIPNMDPMVSQCLEIN
;
A
#
# COMPACT_ATOMS: atom_id res chain seq x y z
N MET A 1 -34.37 -1.66 -21.03
CA MET A 1 -35.64 -2.39 -20.79
C MET A 1 -36.85 -1.52 -21.10
N GLN A 2 -36.98 -0.33 -20.50
CA GLN A 2 -38.09 0.61 -20.73
C GLN A 2 -38.48 0.81 -22.21
N ARG A 3 -37.52 1.16 -23.07
CA ARG A 3 -37.73 1.34 -24.53
C ARG A 3 -38.42 0.15 -25.20
N TYR A 4 -38.02 -1.07 -24.87
CA TYR A 4 -38.56 -2.29 -25.46
C TYR A 4 -40.01 -2.52 -25.02
N TYR A 5 -40.29 -2.42 -23.73
CA TYR A 5 -41.63 -2.66 -23.20
C TYR A 5 -42.63 -1.56 -23.55
N ILE A 6 -42.18 -0.31 -23.77
CA ILE A 6 -43.06 0.73 -24.33
C ILE A 6 -43.49 0.43 -25.76
N GLN A 7 -42.59 -0.08 -26.60
CA GLN A 7 -42.96 -0.52 -27.95
C GLN A 7 -43.91 -1.71 -27.91
N TYR A 8 -43.74 -2.62 -26.95
CA TYR A 8 -44.62 -3.76 -26.76
C TYR A 8 -46.03 -3.32 -26.33
N LEU A 9 -46.11 -2.43 -25.34
CA LEU A 9 -47.35 -1.89 -24.79
C LEU A 9 -48.15 -1.12 -25.85
N SER A 10 -47.50 -0.22 -26.59
CA SER A 10 -48.15 0.62 -27.60
C SER A 10 -48.42 -0.11 -28.92
N GLY A 11 -47.55 -1.04 -29.32
CA GLY A 11 -47.57 -1.67 -30.63
C GLY A 11 -48.33 -3.00 -30.69
N TYR A 12 -48.31 -3.81 -29.62
CA TYR A 12 -48.93 -5.12 -29.59
C TYR A 12 -50.04 -5.21 -28.54
N ASP A 13 -49.75 -4.84 -27.30
CA ASP A 13 -50.70 -5.03 -26.19
C ASP A 13 -51.94 -4.14 -26.34
N ALA A 14 -51.75 -2.88 -26.74
CA ALA A 14 -52.83 -1.97 -27.07
C ALA A 14 -53.75 -2.54 -28.16
N VAL A 15 -53.16 -3.12 -29.22
CA VAL A 15 -53.90 -3.68 -30.36
C VAL A 15 -54.66 -4.94 -29.93
N SER A 16 -54.02 -5.82 -29.15
CA SER A 16 -54.65 -7.03 -28.61
C SER A 16 -55.82 -6.69 -27.69
N LEU A 17 -55.60 -5.76 -26.74
CA LEU A 17 -56.64 -5.34 -25.79
C LEU A 17 -57.82 -4.68 -26.51
N ASN A 18 -57.55 -3.84 -27.52
CA ASN A 18 -58.60 -3.21 -28.34
C ASN A 18 -59.41 -4.23 -29.16
N HIS A 19 -58.84 -5.41 -29.48
CA HIS A 19 -59.57 -6.49 -30.14
C HIS A 19 -60.47 -7.27 -29.17
N ILE A 20 -60.02 -7.46 -27.93
CA ILE A 20 -60.75 -8.23 -26.90
C ILE A 20 -61.93 -7.44 -26.35
N ILE A 21 -61.77 -6.13 -26.07
CA ILE A 21 -62.80 -5.30 -25.40
C ILE A 21 -64.20 -5.39 -26.07
N PRO A 22 -64.34 -5.26 -27.40
CA PRO A 22 -65.65 -5.32 -28.06
C PRO A 22 -66.31 -6.70 -28.03
N ALA A 23 -65.55 -7.77 -27.80
CA ALA A 23 -66.04 -9.15 -27.78
C ALA A 23 -66.61 -9.56 -26.40
N LEU A 24 -66.45 -8.73 -25.37
CA LEU A 24 -66.92 -8.99 -24.02
C LEU A 24 -68.41 -8.60 -23.88
N GLU A 25 -69.26 -9.58 -23.60
CA GLU A 25 -70.68 -9.36 -23.32
C GLU A 25 -70.94 -9.07 -21.83
N GLY A 26 -71.99 -8.31 -21.52
CA GLY A 26 -72.43 -8.08 -20.14
C GLY A 26 -71.64 -7.03 -19.35
N MET A 27 -70.69 -6.31 -19.96
CA MET A 27 -69.93 -5.26 -19.28
C MET A 27 -70.79 -4.08 -18.81
N SER A 28 -70.62 -3.70 -17.55
CA SER A 28 -71.11 -2.44 -17.00
C SER A 28 -70.35 -1.23 -17.56
N GLU A 29 -70.88 -0.03 -17.34
CA GLU A 29 -70.25 1.22 -17.78
C GLU A 29 -68.89 1.44 -17.11
N ASP A 30 -68.78 1.18 -15.80
CA ASP A 30 -67.55 1.34 -15.03
C ASP A 30 -66.42 0.42 -15.53
N GLU A 31 -66.72 -0.86 -15.80
CA GLU A 31 -65.75 -1.83 -16.34
C GLU A 31 -65.26 -1.43 -17.74
N ARG A 32 -66.16 -0.90 -18.57
CA ARG A 32 -65.84 -0.42 -19.91
C ARG A 32 -64.94 0.81 -19.86
N VAL A 33 -65.22 1.75 -18.98
CA VAL A 33 -64.40 2.95 -18.79
C VAL A 33 -62.98 2.56 -18.37
N ILE A 34 -62.84 1.63 -17.42
CA ILE A 34 -61.52 1.15 -16.97
C ILE A 34 -60.73 0.52 -18.12
N LEU A 35 -61.30 -0.47 -18.82
CA LEU A 35 -60.58 -1.18 -19.89
C LEU A 35 -60.21 -0.25 -21.07
N THR A 36 -61.12 0.65 -21.43
CA THR A 36 -60.88 1.63 -22.51
C THR A 36 -59.82 2.65 -22.10
N SER A 37 -59.84 3.10 -20.84
CA SER A 37 -58.81 3.99 -20.27
C SER A 37 -57.42 3.35 -20.34
N ILE A 38 -57.30 2.10 -19.89
CA ILE A 38 -56.05 1.34 -19.94
C ILE A 38 -55.55 1.23 -21.39
N CYS A 39 -56.41 0.79 -22.31
CA CYS A 39 -56.07 0.61 -23.72
C CYS A 39 -55.58 1.91 -24.38
N ASN A 40 -56.28 3.03 -24.13
CA ASN A 40 -55.89 4.32 -24.67
C ASN A 40 -54.57 4.82 -24.08
N TYR A 41 -54.35 4.60 -22.78
CA TYR A 41 -53.12 5.01 -22.12
C TYR A 41 -51.91 4.27 -22.70
N ILE A 42 -51.98 2.94 -22.80
CA ILE A 42 -50.86 2.15 -23.33
C ILE A 42 -50.61 2.41 -24.83
N ALA A 43 -51.66 2.70 -25.61
CA ALA A 43 -51.54 3.05 -27.03
C ALA A 43 -50.81 4.38 -27.27
N ASN A 44 -50.94 5.33 -26.33
CA ASN A 44 -50.32 6.66 -26.43
C ASN A 44 -48.87 6.71 -25.93
N LEU A 45 -48.36 5.62 -25.35
CA LEU A 45 -46.95 5.53 -24.97
C LEU A 45 -46.06 5.54 -26.21
N SER A 46 -44.94 6.26 -26.15
CA SER A 46 -44.01 6.35 -27.26
C SER A 46 -42.55 6.28 -26.82
N VAL A 47 -41.69 5.78 -27.72
CA VAL A 47 -40.24 5.70 -27.49
C VAL A 47 -39.63 7.08 -27.25
N LYS A 48 -40.23 8.14 -27.80
CA LYS A 48 -39.77 9.51 -27.62
C LYS A 48 -39.74 9.91 -26.14
N GLN A 49 -40.74 9.49 -25.36
CA GLN A 49 -40.81 9.76 -23.92
C GLN A 49 -39.63 9.12 -23.15
N VAL A 50 -39.15 7.96 -23.61
CA VAL A 50 -37.95 7.33 -23.04
C VAL A 50 -36.69 8.09 -23.41
N GLU A 51 -36.58 8.52 -24.66
CA GLU A 51 -35.44 9.31 -25.14
C GLU A 51 -35.36 10.68 -24.45
N ASP A 52 -36.51 11.24 -24.09
CA ASP A 52 -36.66 12.48 -23.33
C ASP A 52 -36.49 12.28 -21.79
N ASN A 53 -36.22 11.06 -21.32
CA ASN A 53 -36.11 10.68 -19.90
C ASN A 53 -37.34 11.09 -19.05
N GLU A 54 -38.54 10.93 -19.60
CA GLU A 54 -39.78 11.15 -18.83
C GLU A 54 -39.91 10.11 -17.70
N ILE A 55 -40.43 10.54 -16.55
CA ILE A 55 -40.77 9.67 -15.43
C ILE A 55 -42.15 9.08 -15.70
N PHE A 56 -42.21 7.77 -15.92
CA PHE A 56 -43.47 7.05 -16.09
C PHE A 56 -44.10 6.73 -14.74
N ASP A 57 -45.42 6.86 -14.64
CA ASP A 57 -46.21 6.36 -13.51
C ASP A 57 -47.41 5.57 -14.06
N LEU A 58 -47.30 4.24 -13.96
CA LEU A 58 -48.28 3.27 -14.43
C LEU A 58 -48.96 2.57 -13.24
N VAL A 59 -48.82 3.09 -12.02
CA VAL A 59 -49.45 2.55 -10.81
C VAL A 59 -50.97 2.53 -10.96
N ALA A 60 -51.55 3.59 -11.53
CA ALA A 60 -52.98 3.70 -11.77
C ALA A 60 -53.53 2.52 -12.59
N ILE A 61 -52.86 2.16 -13.70
CA ILE A 61 -53.24 1.01 -14.55
C ILE A 61 -53.23 -0.29 -13.75
N ARG A 62 -52.19 -0.50 -12.93
CA ARG A 62 -52.06 -1.71 -12.12
C ARG A 62 -53.17 -1.82 -11.07
N ILE A 63 -53.52 -0.71 -10.44
CA ILE A 63 -54.62 -0.66 -9.44
C ILE A 63 -55.97 -0.81 -10.13
N ASP A 64 -56.19 -0.20 -11.29
CA ASP A 64 -57.43 -0.33 -12.06
C ASP A 64 -57.65 -1.76 -12.54
N TRP A 65 -56.60 -2.44 -12.97
CA TRP A 65 -56.68 -3.88 -13.23
C TRP A 65 -57.07 -4.67 -11.97
N PHE A 66 -56.50 -4.33 -10.82
CA PHE A 66 -56.84 -4.99 -9.56
C PHE A 66 -58.29 -4.73 -9.12
N ARG A 67 -58.81 -3.51 -9.32
CA ARG A 67 -60.24 -3.17 -9.11
C ARG A 67 -61.13 -3.98 -10.04
N LEU A 68 -60.76 -4.07 -11.31
CA LEU A 68 -61.51 -4.85 -12.30
C LEU A 68 -61.57 -6.33 -11.94
N GLN A 69 -60.45 -6.91 -11.46
CA GLN A 69 -60.46 -8.28 -10.92
C GLN A 69 -61.47 -8.42 -9.77
N ALA A 70 -61.52 -7.45 -8.85
CA ALA A 70 -62.48 -7.48 -7.75
C ALA A 70 -63.94 -7.39 -8.24
N TYR A 71 -64.25 -6.48 -9.18
CA TYR A 71 -65.60 -6.33 -9.74
C TYR A 71 -66.06 -7.57 -10.49
N THR A 72 -65.16 -8.21 -11.23
CA THR A 72 -65.49 -9.33 -12.13
C THR A 72 -65.37 -10.71 -11.47
N SER A 73 -64.88 -10.78 -10.23
CA SER A 73 -64.71 -12.04 -9.47
C SER A 73 -65.73 -12.26 -8.35
N VAL A 74 -66.64 -11.32 -8.10
CA VAL A 74 -67.72 -11.52 -7.12
C VAL A 74 -68.86 -12.36 -7.69
N SER A 75 -69.57 -13.07 -6.81
CA SER A 75 -70.74 -13.86 -7.21
C SER A 75 -71.81 -12.94 -7.82
N LYS A 76 -72.34 -13.31 -9.00
CA LYS A 76 -73.33 -12.55 -9.78
C LYS A 76 -72.80 -11.26 -10.42
N SER A 77 -71.49 -11.18 -10.70
CA SER A 77 -70.97 -10.16 -11.63
C SER A 77 -71.61 -10.30 -13.01
N ASN A 78 -71.81 -9.18 -13.71
CA ASN A 78 -72.30 -9.18 -15.09
C ASN A 78 -71.21 -9.66 -16.06
N LEU A 79 -69.95 -9.28 -15.82
CA LEU A 79 -68.77 -9.83 -16.47
C LEU A 79 -68.06 -10.79 -15.52
N VAL A 80 -68.04 -12.08 -15.83
CA VAL A 80 -67.39 -13.11 -15.01
C VAL A 80 -65.98 -13.37 -15.54
N LEU A 81 -64.95 -13.06 -14.73
CA LEU A 81 -63.56 -13.22 -15.16
C LEU A 81 -63.17 -14.68 -15.42
N ALA A 82 -63.76 -15.62 -14.67
CA ALA A 82 -63.52 -17.05 -14.82
C ALA A 82 -63.89 -17.58 -16.21
N ASP A 83 -64.89 -16.98 -16.85
CA ASP A 83 -65.36 -17.31 -18.20
C ASP A 83 -64.55 -16.58 -19.28
N ASN A 84 -63.85 -15.51 -18.92
CA ASN A 84 -63.07 -14.63 -19.81
C ASN A 84 -61.56 -14.73 -19.53
N ARG A 85 -61.02 -15.95 -19.61
CA ARG A 85 -59.61 -16.23 -19.28
C ARG A 85 -58.60 -15.50 -20.18
N GLU A 86 -58.94 -15.28 -21.44
CA GLU A 86 -58.07 -14.59 -22.40
C GLU A 86 -57.81 -13.14 -21.98
N LEU A 87 -58.84 -12.45 -21.47
CA LEU A 87 -58.71 -11.11 -20.90
C LEU A 87 -57.76 -11.12 -19.69
N ALA A 88 -57.94 -12.08 -18.77
CA ALA A 88 -57.10 -12.19 -17.58
C ALA A 88 -55.61 -12.36 -17.95
N VAL A 89 -55.31 -13.31 -18.85
CA VAL A 89 -53.92 -13.58 -19.29
C VAL A 89 -53.32 -12.37 -20.00
N THR A 90 -54.09 -11.71 -20.87
CA THR A 90 -53.63 -10.51 -21.58
C THR A 90 -53.35 -9.38 -20.59
N MET A 91 -54.26 -9.12 -19.66
CA MET A 91 -54.10 -8.06 -18.66
C MET A 91 -52.97 -8.32 -17.66
N ASP A 92 -52.73 -9.57 -17.26
CA ASP A 92 -51.59 -9.93 -16.41
C ASP A 92 -50.26 -9.76 -17.15
N THR A 93 -50.22 -10.07 -18.45
CA THR A 93 -49.05 -9.82 -19.31
C THR A 93 -48.80 -8.31 -19.43
N ILE A 94 -49.85 -7.52 -19.67
CA ILE A 94 -49.78 -6.05 -19.71
C ILE A 94 -49.28 -5.52 -18.38
N LYS A 95 -49.82 -5.98 -17.24
CA LYS A 95 -49.37 -5.58 -15.91
C LYS A 95 -47.87 -5.82 -15.75
N PHE A 96 -47.36 -6.98 -16.16
CA PHE A 96 -45.92 -7.25 -16.14
C PHE A 96 -45.14 -6.29 -17.04
N HIS A 97 -45.58 -6.06 -18.29
CA HIS A 97 -44.94 -5.09 -19.19
C HIS A 97 -44.91 -3.68 -18.61
N THR A 98 -45.97 -3.22 -17.94
CA THR A 98 -45.96 -1.92 -17.25
C THR A 98 -44.89 -1.87 -16.16
N LYS A 99 -44.76 -2.92 -15.33
CA LYS A 99 -43.72 -2.99 -14.30
C LYS A 99 -42.30 -2.88 -14.88
N MET A 100 -42.07 -3.38 -16.09
CA MET A 100 -40.77 -3.28 -16.77
C MET A 100 -40.46 -1.87 -17.33
N VAL A 101 -41.40 -0.94 -17.21
CA VAL A 101 -41.25 0.47 -17.60
C VAL A 101 -41.00 1.35 -16.38
N ASP A 102 -41.82 1.25 -15.32
CA ASP A 102 -41.81 2.21 -14.20
C ASP A 102 -41.54 1.59 -12.81
N TYR A 103 -41.33 0.28 -12.71
CA TYR A 103 -41.27 -0.44 -11.43
C TYR A 103 -40.08 -1.41 -11.35
N LEU A 104 -38.99 -1.10 -12.06
CA LEU A 104 -37.82 -1.99 -12.18
C LEU A 104 -37.07 -2.13 -10.85
N ASP A 105 -36.92 -1.05 -10.07
CA ASP A 105 -36.20 -1.07 -8.81
C ASP A 105 -36.96 -1.89 -7.76
N GLU A 106 -38.26 -1.71 -7.65
CA GLU A 106 -39.11 -2.49 -6.76
C GLU A 106 -39.22 -3.95 -7.21
N MET A 107 -39.16 -4.24 -8.52
CA MET A 107 -39.07 -5.61 -9.03
C MET A 107 -37.78 -6.31 -8.60
N LEU A 108 -36.66 -5.59 -8.54
CA LEU A 108 -35.40 -6.14 -8.01
C LEU A 108 -35.54 -6.48 -6.51
N VAL A 109 -36.18 -5.60 -5.74
CA VAL A 109 -36.48 -5.87 -4.32
C VAL A 109 -37.41 -7.08 -4.18
N GLU A 110 -38.52 -7.13 -4.93
CA GLU A 110 -39.51 -8.21 -4.89
C GLU A 110 -38.89 -9.59 -5.20
N THR A 111 -37.92 -9.65 -6.13
CA THR A 111 -37.41 -10.92 -6.67
C THR A 111 -36.01 -11.33 -6.18
N SER A 112 -35.25 -10.41 -5.58
CA SER A 112 -33.84 -10.66 -5.21
C SER A 112 -33.42 -10.02 -3.88
N ASP A 113 -34.35 -9.52 -3.07
CA ASP A 113 -34.02 -9.00 -1.75
C ASP A 113 -33.40 -10.07 -0.85
N LEU A 114 -32.34 -9.67 -0.15
CA LEU A 114 -31.56 -10.49 0.76
C LEU A 114 -31.39 -9.78 2.12
N SER A 115 -32.24 -8.79 2.41
CA SER A 115 -32.33 -8.10 3.70
C SER A 115 -32.49 -9.05 4.89
N ILE A 116 -32.97 -10.28 4.65
CA ILE A 116 -33.07 -11.35 5.63
C ILE A 116 -31.76 -11.63 6.38
N PHE A 117 -30.60 -11.43 5.73
CA PHE A 117 -29.29 -11.57 6.37
C PHE A 117 -29.03 -10.54 7.49
N CYS A 118 -29.79 -9.45 7.55
CA CYS A 118 -29.78 -8.53 8.69
C CYS A 118 -30.14 -9.25 10.00
N PHE A 119 -31.05 -10.22 9.93
CA PHE A 119 -31.54 -10.98 11.08
C PHE A 119 -30.76 -12.29 11.31
N TYR A 120 -30.06 -12.77 10.28
CA TYR A 120 -29.19 -13.95 10.35
C TYR A 120 -27.70 -13.58 10.31
N SER A 121 -27.32 -12.57 11.09
CA SER A 121 -25.98 -11.97 11.02
C SER A 121 -24.84 -12.96 11.24
N LYS A 122 -24.99 -13.89 12.20
CA LYS A 122 -23.97 -14.90 12.47
C LYS A 122 -23.71 -15.79 11.26
N ILE A 123 -24.77 -16.28 10.61
CA ILE A 123 -24.63 -17.11 9.41
C ILE A 123 -24.01 -16.30 8.27
N PHE A 124 -24.38 -15.03 8.15
CA PHE A 124 -23.86 -14.14 7.12
C PHE A 124 -22.34 -13.91 7.28
N GLU A 125 -21.88 -13.65 8.51
CA GLU A 125 -20.46 -13.50 8.85
C GLU A 125 -19.69 -14.82 8.67
N ASP A 126 -20.24 -15.96 9.15
CA ASP A 126 -19.64 -17.28 8.98
C ASP A 126 -19.46 -17.64 7.49
N GLN A 127 -20.47 -17.33 6.65
CA GLN A 127 -20.40 -17.56 5.21
C GLN A 127 -19.38 -16.65 4.51
N PHE A 128 -19.22 -15.41 4.98
CA PHE A 128 -18.17 -14.52 4.48
C PHE A 128 -16.78 -15.08 4.79
N HIS A 129 -16.53 -15.53 6.02
CA HIS A 129 -15.24 -16.11 6.40
C HIS A 129 -14.95 -17.40 5.64
N MET A 130 -15.93 -18.29 5.48
CA MET A 130 -15.78 -19.46 4.61
C MET A 130 -15.44 -19.05 3.17
N CYS A 131 -16.10 -18.02 2.63
CA CYS A 131 -15.82 -17.52 1.28
C CYS A 131 -14.36 -17.07 1.15
N LEU A 132 -13.82 -16.37 2.16
CA LEU A 132 -12.45 -15.86 2.20
C LEU A 132 -11.38 -16.97 2.31
N GLU A 133 -11.70 -18.08 2.97
CA GLU A 133 -10.79 -19.23 3.12
C GLU A 133 -10.59 -20.04 1.83
N PHE A 134 -11.55 -20.00 0.89
CA PHE A 134 -11.50 -20.76 -0.35
C PHE A 134 -11.19 -19.87 -1.56
N PRO A 135 -9.96 -19.93 -2.15
CA PRO A 135 -9.55 -19.04 -3.24
C PRO A 135 -10.49 -18.99 -4.45
N ALA A 136 -11.14 -20.11 -4.79
CA ALA A 136 -12.09 -20.16 -5.90
C ALA A 136 -13.39 -19.37 -5.62
N GLN A 137 -13.71 -19.13 -4.35
CA GLN A 137 -14.87 -18.35 -3.91
C GLN A 137 -14.52 -16.87 -3.67
N ASN A 138 -13.25 -16.55 -3.38
CA ASN A 138 -12.78 -15.17 -3.16
C ASN A 138 -13.22 -14.19 -4.24
N ARG A 139 -13.35 -14.66 -5.49
CA ARG A 139 -13.85 -13.87 -6.62
C ARG A 139 -15.22 -13.22 -6.35
N TYR A 140 -16.07 -13.90 -5.60
CA TYR A 140 -17.46 -13.51 -5.36
C TYR A 140 -17.66 -12.84 -4.01
N ILE A 141 -16.61 -12.68 -3.20
CA ILE A 141 -16.73 -12.18 -1.83
C ILE A 141 -17.30 -10.76 -1.74
N VAL A 142 -17.17 -9.96 -2.81
CA VAL A 142 -17.78 -8.63 -2.91
C VAL A 142 -19.32 -8.65 -2.81
N ALA A 143 -19.96 -9.81 -3.05
CA ALA A 143 -21.40 -9.97 -2.87
C ALA A 143 -21.85 -9.67 -1.44
N PHE A 144 -21.04 -10.00 -0.42
CA PHE A 144 -21.39 -9.76 0.99
C PHE A 144 -21.51 -8.26 1.32
N PRO A 145 -20.52 -7.39 1.01
CA PRO A 145 -20.69 -5.95 1.07
C PRO A 145 -21.89 -5.39 0.28
N LEU A 146 -22.18 -5.94 -0.90
CA LEU A 146 -23.31 -5.50 -1.73
C LEU A 146 -24.68 -5.82 -1.09
N ILE A 147 -24.81 -7.00 -0.48
CA ILE A 147 -26.02 -7.43 0.24
C ILE A 147 -26.33 -6.49 1.42
N CYS A 148 -25.35 -5.83 2.03
CA CYS A 148 -25.60 -4.83 3.07
C CYS A 148 -26.50 -3.68 2.58
N GLY A 149 -26.47 -3.37 1.27
CA GLY A 149 -27.38 -2.40 0.64
C GLY A 149 -28.86 -2.83 0.64
N HIS A 150 -29.14 -4.13 0.77
CA HIS A 150 -30.49 -4.67 0.80
C HIS A 150 -31.17 -4.45 2.16
N PHE A 151 -30.42 -4.20 3.24
CA PHE A 151 -30.96 -4.14 4.60
C PHE A 151 -31.99 -3.02 4.79
N GLN A 152 -31.97 -1.97 3.98
CA GLN A 152 -33.01 -0.93 4.03
C GLN A 152 -34.40 -1.44 3.63
N SER A 153 -34.47 -2.48 2.80
CA SER A 153 -35.70 -3.03 2.22
C SER A 153 -36.57 -3.78 3.23
N CYS A 154 -36.02 -4.24 4.36
CA CYS A 154 -36.81 -4.90 5.40
C CYS A 154 -37.54 -3.94 6.35
N THR A 155 -37.36 -2.63 6.19
CA THR A 155 -37.98 -1.63 7.05
C THR A 155 -39.39 -1.29 6.59
N HIS A 156 -40.29 -0.99 7.53
CA HIS A 156 -41.66 -0.59 7.24
C HIS A 156 -42.02 0.73 7.94
N GLU A 157 -42.86 1.56 7.31
CA GLU A 157 -43.26 2.87 7.85
C GLU A 157 -44.02 2.78 9.19
N LEU A 158 -44.65 1.63 9.46
CA LEU A 158 -45.36 1.35 10.72
C LEU A 158 -44.42 0.94 11.87
N CYS A 159 -43.14 0.69 11.62
CA CYS A 159 -42.13 0.37 12.63
C CYS A 159 -40.86 1.23 12.39
N PRO A 160 -40.95 2.57 12.53
CA PRO A 160 -39.81 3.45 12.32
C PRO A 160 -38.68 3.26 13.36
N GLU A 161 -39.00 2.69 14.53
CA GLU A 161 -38.09 2.56 15.66
C GLU A 161 -36.89 1.63 15.35
N GLU A 162 -37.10 0.58 14.56
CA GLU A 162 -36.03 -0.36 14.17
C GLU A 162 -35.14 0.15 13.03
N ARG A 163 -35.63 1.14 12.25
CA ARG A 163 -34.96 1.63 11.04
C ARG A 163 -33.54 2.13 11.32
N HIS A 164 -33.35 2.84 12.44
CA HIS A 164 -32.02 3.34 12.84
C HIS A 164 -31.07 2.21 13.18
N HIS A 165 -31.56 1.19 13.91
CA HIS A 165 -30.75 0.05 14.31
C HIS A 165 -30.30 -0.78 13.10
N ILE A 166 -31.20 -1.01 12.14
CA ILE A 166 -30.90 -1.73 10.90
C ILE A 166 -29.88 -0.95 10.05
N ARG A 167 -29.99 0.39 10.01
CA ARG A 167 -29.01 1.25 9.34
C ARG A 167 -27.62 1.08 9.96
N GLU A 168 -27.47 1.32 11.26
CA GLU A 168 -26.17 1.18 11.93
C GLU A 168 -25.56 -0.20 11.73
N ARG A 169 -26.39 -1.24 11.80
CA ARG A 169 -25.95 -2.62 11.55
C ARG A 169 -25.41 -2.78 10.13
N SER A 170 -26.13 -2.32 9.11
CA SER A 170 -25.68 -2.42 7.72
C SER A 170 -24.34 -1.71 7.47
N LEU A 171 -24.17 -0.51 8.06
CA LEU A 171 -22.94 0.30 7.93
C LEU A 171 -21.76 -0.36 8.65
N SER A 172 -21.99 -0.92 9.84
CA SER A 172 -20.97 -1.64 10.58
C SER A 172 -20.51 -2.90 9.83
N VAL A 173 -21.44 -3.65 9.25
CA VAL A 173 -21.14 -4.93 8.58
C VAL A 173 -20.45 -4.71 7.23
N VAL A 174 -20.91 -3.76 6.41
CA VAL A 174 -20.23 -3.44 5.13
C VAL A 174 -18.80 -2.96 5.38
N ASN A 175 -18.58 -2.11 6.38
CA ASN A 175 -17.24 -1.65 6.75
C ASN A 175 -16.35 -2.82 7.18
N MET A 176 -16.88 -3.73 8.00
CA MET A 176 -16.15 -4.92 8.46
C MET A 176 -15.75 -5.82 7.29
N PHE A 177 -16.67 -6.12 6.36
CA PHE A 177 -16.35 -6.98 5.22
C PHE A 177 -15.30 -6.36 4.29
N LEU A 178 -15.42 -5.07 3.97
CA LEU A 178 -14.44 -4.38 3.13
C LEU A 178 -13.06 -4.32 3.79
N ASP A 179 -13.02 -4.09 5.10
CA ASP A 179 -11.79 -4.09 5.89
C ASP A 179 -11.12 -5.47 5.93
N GLU A 180 -11.88 -6.55 6.15
CA GLU A 180 -11.36 -7.93 6.15
C GLU A 180 -10.89 -8.38 4.76
N MET A 181 -11.62 -8.03 3.69
CA MET A 181 -11.17 -8.25 2.30
C MET A 181 -9.82 -7.57 2.04
N ALA A 182 -9.67 -6.31 2.44
CA ALA A 182 -8.45 -5.55 2.25
C ALA A 182 -7.29 -6.10 3.10
N LYS A 183 -7.56 -6.49 4.35
CA LYS A 183 -6.58 -7.13 5.25
C LYS A 183 -6.04 -8.41 4.66
N GLU A 184 -6.90 -9.25 4.09
CA GLU A 184 -6.47 -10.52 3.51
C GLU A 184 -5.66 -10.32 2.23
N ALA A 185 -6.07 -9.41 1.36
CA ALA A 185 -5.26 -9.03 0.20
C ALA A 185 -3.88 -8.52 0.63
N LYS A 186 -3.81 -7.65 1.65
CA LYS A 186 -2.57 -7.17 2.25
C LYS A 186 -1.73 -8.31 2.87
N ASN A 187 -2.35 -9.32 3.49
CA ASN A 187 -1.64 -10.48 4.04
C ASN A 187 -0.97 -11.28 2.91
N ILE A 188 -1.73 -11.62 1.87
CA ILE A 188 -1.23 -12.36 0.69
C ILE A 188 -0.09 -11.59 0.03
N ILE A 189 -0.26 -10.29 -0.20
CA ILE A 189 0.78 -9.42 -0.78
C ILE A 189 2.03 -9.44 0.09
N THR A 190 1.88 -9.37 1.42
CA THR A 190 3.05 -9.44 2.32
C THR A 190 3.79 -10.76 2.15
N THR A 191 3.08 -11.89 2.14
CA THR A 191 3.74 -13.19 1.98
C THR A 191 4.44 -13.30 0.63
N ILE A 192 3.87 -12.74 -0.44
CA ILE A 192 4.54 -12.64 -1.74
C ILE A 192 5.80 -11.77 -1.64
N CYS A 193 5.73 -10.62 -0.97
CA CYS A 193 6.90 -9.78 -0.74
C CYS A 193 7.99 -10.52 0.03
N ASP A 194 7.66 -11.26 1.09
CA ASP A 194 8.62 -12.00 1.90
C ASP A 194 9.33 -13.08 1.05
N GLU A 195 8.58 -13.85 0.25
CA GLU A 195 9.14 -14.83 -0.69
C GLU A 195 10.03 -14.18 -1.76
N GLN A 196 9.65 -13.00 -2.27
CA GLN A 196 10.45 -12.25 -3.24
C GLN A 196 11.72 -11.65 -2.61
N CYS A 197 11.66 -11.20 -1.37
CA CYS A 197 12.85 -10.78 -0.61
C CYS A 197 13.80 -11.96 -0.41
N LEU A 198 13.31 -13.17 -0.09
CA LEU A 198 14.13 -14.38 0.02
C LEU A 198 14.76 -14.77 -1.33
N MET A 199 14.04 -14.62 -2.44
CA MET A 199 14.59 -14.85 -3.78
C MET A 199 15.65 -13.81 -4.14
N SER A 200 15.43 -12.54 -3.79
CA SER A 200 16.40 -11.46 -3.98
C SER A 200 17.65 -11.66 -3.13
N ASP A 201 17.53 -12.12 -1.88
CA ASP A 201 18.67 -12.44 -1.01
C ASP A 201 19.59 -13.49 -1.64
N LYS A 202 19.03 -14.53 -2.29
CA LYS A 202 19.80 -15.57 -2.99
C LYS A 202 20.66 -15.04 -4.15
N LEU A 203 20.37 -13.83 -4.65
CA LEU A 203 21.15 -13.18 -5.69
C LEU A 203 22.33 -12.36 -5.14
N LEU A 204 22.42 -12.20 -3.81
CA LEU A 204 23.49 -11.42 -3.20
C LEU A 204 24.86 -12.10 -3.35
N PRO A 205 25.95 -11.32 -3.49
CA PRO A 205 27.31 -11.85 -3.69
C PRO A 205 27.78 -12.84 -2.63
N LYS A 206 27.26 -12.75 -1.39
CA LYS A 206 27.60 -13.64 -0.28
C LYS A 206 27.37 -15.13 -0.61
N HIS A 207 26.36 -15.45 -1.41
CA HIS A 207 26.04 -16.82 -1.81
C HIS A 207 27.02 -17.39 -2.85
N CYS A 208 27.82 -16.55 -3.51
CA CYS A 208 28.85 -16.99 -4.46
C CYS A 208 30.13 -17.51 -3.79
N ALA A 209 30.35 -17.23 -2.49
CA ALA A 209 31.57 -17.61 -1.79
C ALA A 209 31.86 -19.12 -1.85
N VAL A 210 30.82 -19.95 -1.70
CA VAL A 210 30.94 -21.41 -1.79
C VAL A 210 31.36 -21.86 -3.19
N LEU A 211 30.82 -21.23 -4.24
CA LEU A 211 31.16 -21.54 -5.64
C LEU A 211 32.61 -21.18 -5.95
N ILE A 212 33.09 -20.03 -5.45
CA ILE A 212 34.48 -19.60 -5.59
C ILE A 212 35.42 -20.58 -4.88
N SER A 213 35.11 -20.93 -3.62
CA SER A 213 35.89 -21.90 -2.84
C SER A 213 35.99 -23.27 -3.54
N GLN A 214 34.88 -23.76 -4.11
CA GLN A 214 34.86 -24.99 -4.90
C GLN A 214 35.72 -24.88 -6.16
N ALA A 215 35.65 -23.77 -6.90
CA ALA A 215 36.44 -23.56 -8.11
C ALA A 215 37.95 -23.48 -7.83
N VAL A 216 38.36 -22.80 -6.75
CA VAL A 216 39.76 -22.66 -6.32
C VAL A 216 40.31 -24.01 -5.82
N ASN A 217 39.53 -24.75 -5.04
CA ASN A 217 39.95 -26.04 -4.47
C ASN A 217 39.96 -27.18 -5.52
N ARG A 218 39.14 -27.10 -6.58
CA ARG A 218 39.21 -28.04 -7.72
C ARG A 218 40.53 -27.98 -8.47
N LYS A 219 41.21 -26.83 -8.50
CA LYS A 219 42.56 -26.71 -9.08
C LYS A 219 43.66 -27.37 -8.23
N LYS A 220 43.37 -27.74 -6.98
CA LYS A 220 44.35 -28.30 -6.02
C LYS A 220 44.16 -29.81 -5.72
N LYS A 221 43.07 -30.45 -6.15
CA LYS A 221 42.82 -31.88 -5.85
C LYS A 221 42.91 -32.78 -7.07
N ASP A 222 43.96 -33.59 -7.09
CA ASP A 222 44.01 -34.84 -7.85
C ASP A 222 42.89 -35.81 -7.39
N LYS A 223 42.29 -36.47 -8.37
CA LYS A 223 41.37 -37.62 -8.31
C LYS A 223 41.00 -38.16 -6.91
N ASN A 224 39.95 -37.64 -6.27
CA ASN A 224 39.05 -38.44 -5.44
C ASN A 224 37.73 -37.69 -5.17
N LYS A 225 36.65 -38.17 -5.79
CA LYS A 225 35.30 -37.58 -5.76
C LYS A 225 34.56 -37.93 -4.46
N LYS A 226 34.29 -36.94 -3.62
CA LYS A 226 33.02 -36.85 -2.88
C LYS A 226 32.20 -35.77 -3.60
N SER A 227 31.02 -36.10 -4.09
CA SER A 227 30.12 -35.13 -4.72
C SER A 227 29.75 -34.07 -3.69
N SER A 228 30.26 -32.85 -3.89
CA SER A 228 29.80 -31.67 -3.16
C SER A 228 28.29 -31.50 -3.37
N PRO A 229 27.53 -31.10 -2.33
CA PRO A 229 26.10 -30.83 -2.49
C PRO A 229 25.88 -29.83 -3.63
N GLU A 230 24.94 -30.16 -4.52
CA GLU A 230 24.59 -29.33 -5.67
C GLU A 230 23.81 -28.11 -5.16
N ILE A 231 24.42 -26.94 -5.25
CA ILE A 231 23.76 -25.68 -4.89
C ILE A 231 22.77 -25.37 -6.02
N ALA A 232 21.48 -25.41 -5.71
CA ALA A 232 20.44 -25.01 -6.64
C ALA A 232 20.68 -23.56 -7.09
N ARG A 233 20.74 -23.34 -8.39
CA ARG A 233 20.95 -22.00 -8.96
C ARG A 233 19.65 -21.20 -8.88
N PRO A 234 19.70 -19.90 -8.55
CA PRO A 234 18.53 -19.03 -8.70
C PRO A 234 17.93 -19.15 -10.10
N GLY A 235 16.60 -19.23 -10.18
CA GLY A 235 15.84 -19.47 -11.40
C GLY A 235 15.35 -20.91 -11.58
N VAL A 236 15.91 -21.89 -10.84
CA VAL A 236 15.41 -23.28 -10.86
C VAL A 236 13.98 -23.36 -10.31
N GLU A 237 13.66 -22.55 -9.31
CA GLU A 237 12.31 -22.44 -8.73
C GLU A 237 11.27 -21.95 -9.75
N SER A 238 11.71 -21.25 -10.81
CA SER A 238 10.84 -20.76 -11.88
C SER A 238 10.69 -21.76 -13.05
N TYR A 239 11.51 -22.83 -13.09
CA TYR A 239 11.42 -23.84 -14.13
C TYR A 239 10.26 -24.80 -13.87
N ARG A 240 9.08 -24.46 -14.39
CA ARG A 240 7.88 -25.27 -14.24
C ARG A 240 7.85 -26.44 -15.22
N LYS A 241 7.64 -27.65 -14.70
CA LYS A 241 7.44 -28.87 -15.50
C LYS A 241 5.96 -29.19 -15.79
N THR A 242 5.09 -29.03 -14.79
CA THR A 242 3.64 -29.23 -14.90
C THR A 242 2.89 -28.15 -14.12
N ARG A 243 1.63 -27.87 -14.49
CA ARG A 243 0.73 -26.97 -13.75
C ARG A 243 -0.10 -27.66 -12.68
N GLU A 244 -0.07 -29.00 -12.64
CA GLU A 244 -0.73 -29.80 -11.61
C GLU A 244 -0.04 -29.64 -10.25
N ASP A 245 1.28 -29.45 -10.26
CA ASP A 245 2.07 -29.15 -9.06
C ASP A 245 2.04 -27.66 -8.75
N LEU A 246 1.12 -27.26 -7.87
CA LEU A 246 0.99 -25.87 -7.42
C LEU A 246 2.02 -25.53 -6.34
N THR A 247 2.90 -24.58 -6.67
CA THR A 247 3.84 -24.01 -5.70
C THR A 247 3.14 -23.09 -4.69
N THR A 248 3.81 -22.71 -3.60
CA THR A 248 3.30 -21.70 -2.66
C THR A 248 3.01 -20.38 -3.39
N MET A 249 3.92 -19.94 -4.26
CA MET A 249 3.74 -18.72 -5.06
C MET A 249 2.52 -18.81 -5.99
N ASP A 250 2.21 -19.99 -6.54
CA ASP A 250 1.01 -20.18 -7.36
C ASP A 250 -0.26 -19.96 -6.58
N LYS A 251 -0.34 -20.55 -5.38
CA LYS A 251 -1.51 -20.43 -4.50
C LYS A 251 -1.71 -18.98 -4.08
N LEU A 252 -0.63 -18.28 -3.73
CA LEU A 252 -0.67 -16.88 -3.35
C LEU A 252 -1.11 -15.97 -4.51
N HIS A 253 -0.54 -16.13 -5.71
CA HIS A 253 -0.93 -15.31 -6.86
C HIS A 253 -2.36 -15.59 -7.32
N MET A 254 -2.81 -16.84 -7.25
CA MET A 254 -4.19 -17.21 -7.56
C MET A 254 -5.16 -16.55 -6.57
N ALA A 255 -4.90 -16.67 -5.27
CA ALA A 255 -5.71 -16.04 -4.23
C ALA A 255 -5.72 -14.51 -4.36
N LEU A 256 -4.56 -13.89 -4.63
CA LEU A 256 -4.44 -12.45 -4.84
C LEU A 256 -5.27 -12.00 -6.04
N THR A 257 -5.16 -12.69 -7.18
CA THR A 257 -5.86 -12.32 -8.41
C THR A 257 -7.38 -12.37 -8.23
N GLU A 258 -7.91 -13.43 -7.60
CA GLU A 258 -9.35 -13.56 -7.38
C GLU A 258 -9.88 -12.53 -6.37
N LEU A 259 -9.13 -12.27 -5.29
CA LEU A 259 -9.54 -11.27 -4.29
C LEU A 259 -9.44 -9.84 -4.83
N CYS A 260 -8.39 -9.52 -5.58
CA CYS A 260 -8.25 -8.23 -6.26
C CYS A 260 -9.35 -8.02 -7.30
N PHE A 261 -9.79 -9.07 -8.00
CA PHE A 261 -10.97 -8.98 -8.88
C PHE A 261 -12.21 -8.53 -8.09
N ALA A 262 -12.46 -9.14 -6.92
CA ALA A 262 -13.59 -8.78 -6.08
C ALA A 262 -13.51 -7.33 -5.55
N ILE A 263 -12.33 -6.90 -5.09
CA ILE A 263 -12.10 -5.52 -4.62
C ILE A 263 -12.27 -4.50 -5.76
N ASN A 264 -11.89 -4.86 -6.99
CA ASN A 264 -11.94 -3.97 -8.14
C ASN A 264 -13.31 -3.99 -8.86
N TYR A 265 -14.19 -4.94 -8.53
CA TYR A 265 -15.46 -5.21 -9.22
C TYR A 265 -16.38 -3.98 -9.31
N CYS A 266 -16.59 -3.29 -8.18
CA CYS A 266 -17.31 -2.02 -8.12
C CYS A 266 -16.36 -0.90 -7.67
N SER A 267 -16.45 0.29 -8.27
CA SER A 267 -15.71 1.47 -7.80
C SER A 267 -16.22 1.94 -6.44
N THR A 268 -17.54 1.87 -6.25
CA THR A 268 -18.24 2.32 -5.05
C THR A 268 -19.41 1.39 -4.73
N ILE A 269 -19.70 1.23 -3.44
CA ILE A 269 -20.86 0.51 -2.91
C ILE A 269 -21.69 1.50 -2.10
N ASN A 270 -22.96 1.65 -2.44
CA ASN A 270 -23.88 2.53 -1.71
C ASN A 270 -24.69 1.70 -0.72
N VAL A 271 -24.63 2.07 0.55
CA VAL A 271 -25.40 1.44 1.64
C VAL A 271 -26.07 2.59 2.38
N TRP A 272 -27.40 2.69 2.25
CA TRP A 272 -28.17 3.88 2.64
C TRP A 272 -27.61 5.15 1.96
N GLU A 273 -27.53 6.26 2.68
CA GLU A 273 -26.93 7.51 2.21
C GLU A 273 -25.38 7.52 2.18
N TYR A 274 -24.72 6.40 2.50
CA TYR A 274 -23.26 6.31 2.58
C TYR A 274 -22.65 5.60 1.38
N THR A 275 -21.52 6.12 0.91
CA THR A 275 -20.74 5.55 -0.18
C THR A 275 -19.42 4.98 0.34
N PHE A 276 -19.18 3.71 0.06
CA PHE A 276 -17.98 2.98 0.42
C PHE A 276 -17.14 2.70 -0.84
N ALA A 277 -15.82 2.91 -0.77
CA ALA A 277 -14.90 2.66 -1.87
C ALA A 277 -13.96 1.50 -1.51
N PRO A 278 -14.21 0.26 -2.00
CA PRO A 278 -13.42 -0.92 -1.62
C PRO A 278 -11.90 -0.76 -1.81
N ARG A 279 -11.49 -0.04 -2.87
CA ARG A 279 -10.07 0.18 -3.22
C ARG A 279 -9.32 1.02 -2.18
N GLU A 280 -10.01 1.95 -1.53
CA GLU A 280 -9.40 2.83 -0.51
C GLU A 280 -9.02 2.05 0.74
N TYR A 281 -9.79 1.02 1.12
CA TYR A 281 -9.43 0.13 2.21
C TYR A 281 -8.11 -0.58 1.92
N LEU A 282 -7.95 -1.14 0.71
CA LEU A 282 -6.70 -1.79 0.31
C LEU A 282 -5.54 -0.79 0.26
N HIS A 283 -5.75 0.40 -0.30
CA HIS A 283 -4.73 1.46 -0.34
C HIS A 283 -4.20 1.80 1.06
N GLN A 284 -5.10 2.06 2.01
CA GLN A 284 -4.73 2.37 3.39
C GLN A 284 -3.99 1.22 4.09
N HIS A 285 -4.42 -0.03 3.87
CA HIS A 285 -3.74 -1.22 4.43
C HIS A 285 -2.35 -1.41 3.84
N LEU A 286 -2.16 -1.18 2.54
CA LEU A 286 -0.86 -1.29 1.88
C LEU A 286 0.11 -0.21 2.35
N GLU A 287 -0.33 1.04 2.48
CA GLU A 287 0.49 2.13 3.00
C GLU A 287 1.00 1.85 4.42
N ASN A 288 0.08 1.49 5.33
CA ASN A 288 0.42 1.17 6.71
C ASN A 288 1.34 -0.06 6.80
N ARG A 289 1.07 -1.09 5.98
CA ARG A 289 1.88 -2.31 5.98
C ARG A 289 3.27 -2.06 5.44
N PHE A 290 3.39 -1.32 4.34
CA PHE A 290 4.68 -1.00 3.74
C PHE A 290 5.54 -0.17 4.69
N ALA A 291 5.00 0.89 5.31
CA ALA A 291 5.72 1.69 6.30
C ALA A 291 6.25 0.85 7.48
N ARG A 292 5.43 -0.06 8.03
CA ARG A 292 5.87 -0.98 9.10
C ARG A 292 6.90 -2.00 8.64
N SER A 293 6.73 -2.55 7.44
CA SER A 293 7.68 -3.50 6.87
C SER A 293 9.04 -2.87 6.58
N LEU A 294 9.09 -1.60 6.14
CA LEU A 294 10.33 -0.85 5.94
C LEU A 294 11.19 -0.81 7.22
N VAL A 295 10.59 -0.45 8.35
CA VAL A 295 11.28 -0.42 9.65
C VAL A 295 11.59 -1.84 10.15
N GLY A 296 10.67 -2.78 9.97
CA GLY A 296 10.88 -4.18 10.34
C GLY A 296 12.09 -4.83 9.62
N MET A 297 12.29 -4.50 8.34
CA MET A 297 13.42 -5.01 7.55
C MET A 297 14.78 -4.42 7.99
N VAL A 298 14.82 -3.33 8.76
CA VAL A 298 16.06 -2.79 9.35
C VAL A 298 16.66 -3.75 10.37
N MET A 299 15.83 -4.62 10.98
CA MET A 299 16.27 -5.63 11.95
C MET A 299 17.11 -5.04 13.10
N TYR A 300 16.81 -3.80 13.51
CA TYR A 300 17.55 -3.14 14.57
C TYR A 300 17.23 -3.77 15.94
N ASN A 301 18.25 -4.29 16.61
CA ASN A 301 18.14 -4.81 17.97
C ASN A 301 19.05 -4.00 18.92
N PRO A 302 18.48 -3.22 19.85
CA PRO A 302 19.27 -2.39 20.77
C PRO A 302 20.13 -3.22 21.74
N ASP A 303 19.69 -4.43 22.10
CA ASP A 303 20.40 -5.28 23.08
C ASP A 303 21.66 -5.91 22.47
N THR A 304 21.59 -6.36 21.22
CA THR A 304 22.73 -6.94 20.49
C THR A 304 23.51 -5.92 19.67
N SER A 305 22.97 -4.70 19.52
CA SER A 305 23.48 -3.67 18.60
C SER A 305 23.56 -4.15 17.14
N GLU A 306 22.69 -5.08 16.74
CA GLU A 306 22.59 -5.58 15.37
C GLU A 306 21.69 -4.68 14.53
N ILE A 307 22.04 -4.53 13.26
CA ILE A 307 21.26 -3.83 12.25
C ILE A 307 21.53 -4.47 10.88
N ALA A 308 20.54 -4.48 10.00
CA ALA A 308 20.70 -4.93 8.63
C ALA A 308 21.73 -4.06 7.89
N LYS A 309 22.47 -4.67 6.95
CA LYS A 309 23.36 -3.91 6.07
C LYS A 309 22.54 -3.05 5.12
N PRO A 310 22.92 -1.78 4.88
CA PRO A 310 22.20 -0.91 3.95
C PRO A 310 21.95 -1.54 2.57
N SER A 311 22.91 -2.26 2.00
CA SER A 311 22.76 -2.92 0.69
C SER A 311 21.74 -4.05 0.69
N GLU A 312 21.70 -4.86 1.76
CA GLU A 312 20.73 -5.95 1.93
C GLU A 312 19.32 -5.42 2.18
N LEU A 313 19.21 -4.36 2.99
CA LEU A 313 17.95 -3.66 3.21
C LEU A 313 17.44 -3.06 1.90
N LEU A 314 18.29 -2.34 1.14
CA LEU A 314 17.90 -1.76 -0.14
C LEU A 314 17.45 -2.81 -1.16
N ALA A 315 18.14 -3.95 -1.24
CA ALA A 315 17.72 -5.05 -2.10
C ALA A 315 16.31 -5.56 -1.72
N SER A 316 16.04 -5.68 -0.43
CA SER A 316 14.72 -6.12 0.10
C SER A 316 13.64 -5.07 -0.16
N VAL A 317 13.94 -3.78 0.06
CA VAL A 317 13.01 -2.67 -0.24
C VAL A 317 12.65 -2.65 -1.72
N ARG A 318 13.64 -2.81 -2.62
CA ARG A 318 13.40 -2.88 -4.08
C ARG A 318 12.54 -4.10 -4.45
N ALA A 319 12.81 -5.27 -3.87
CA ALA A 319 11.99 -6.46 -4.09
C ALA A 319 10.52 -6.23 -3.64
N TYR A 320 10.34 -5.62 -2.47
CA TYR A 320 9.02 -5.26 -1.94
C TYR A 320 8.27 -4.27 -2.86
N MET A 321 8.96 -3.21 -3.30
CA MET A 321 8.40 -2.22 -4.23
C MET A 321 8.01 -2.87 -5.56
N ASN A 322 8.82 -3.78 -6.10
CA ASN A 322 8.48 -4.48 -7.34
C ASN A 322 7.17 -5.27 -7.20
N VAL A 323 6.96 -5.97 -6.08
CA VAL A 323 5.70 -6.68 -5.84
C VAL A 323 4.54 -5.70 -5.73
N LEU A 324 4.68 -4.62 -4.95
CA LEU A 324 3.62 -3.61 -4.80
C LEU A 324 3.26 -2.97 -6.15
N GLN A 325 4.23 -2.69 -7.01
CA GLN A 325 3.95 -2.16 -8.36
C GLN A 325 3.12 -3.15 -9.20
N THR A 326 3.32 -4.46 -9.05
CA THR A 326 2.50 -5.45 -9.77
C THR A 326 1.03 -5.45 -9.34
N VAL A 327 0.71 -4.94 -8.14
CA VAL A 327 -0.68 -4.83 -7.65
C VAL A 327 -1.52 -3.92 -8.54
N GLU A 328 -0.91 -2.90 -9.17
CA GLU A 328 -1.58 -1.99 -10.11
C GLU A 328 -2.18 -2.72 -11.33
N ASN A 329 -1.64 -3.89 -11.69
CA ASN A 329 -2.17 -4.70 -12.78
C ASN A 329 -3.53 -5.34 -12.43
N TYR A 330 -3.84 -5.48 -11.14
CA TYR A 330 -5.05 -6.15 -10.65
C TYR A 330 -6.10 -5.18 -10.11
N VAL A 331 -5.66 -4.11 -9.44
CA VAL A 331 -6.53 -3.10 -8.85
C VAL A 331 -6.04 -1.72 -9.26
N HIS A 332 -6.94 -0.85 -9.70
CA HIS A 332 -6.58 0.53 -10.05
C HIS A 332 -6.37 1.36 -8.77
N ILE A 333 -5.19 1.19 -8.16
CA ILE A 333 -4.67 1.94 -7.02
C ILE A 333 -3.40 2.65 -7.48
N ASP A 334 -3.20 3.88 -7.03
CA ASP A 334 -1.94 4.61 -7.24
C ASP A 334 -0.89 4.14 -6.22
N ILE A 335 -0.04 3.19 -6.61
CA ILE A 335 1.03 2.68 -5.76
C ILE A 335 2.19 3.68 -5.67
N THR A 336 2.34 4.56 -6.66
CA THR A 336 3.33 5.65 -6.62
C THR A 336 3.07 6.56 -5.43
N ARG A 337 1.80 6.88 -5.14
CA ARG A 337 1.43 7.64 -3.94
C ARG A 337 1.76 6.90 -2.65
N VAL A 338 1.55 5.58 -2.60
CA VAL A 338 1.93 4.75 -1.44
C VAL A 338 3.44 4.83 -1.19
N PHE A 339 4.26 4.73 -2.25
CA PHE A 339 5.70 4.86 -2.14
C PHE A 339 6.13 6.24 -1.67
N ASN A 340 5.58 7.30 -2.26
CA ASN A 340 5.92 8.67 -1.89
C ASN A 340 5.63 8.94 -0.41
N ASN A 341 4.46 8.52 0.08
CA ASN A 341 4.10 8.73 1.48
C ASN A 341 4.99 7.93 2.44
N ALA A 342 5.20 6.64 2.18
CA ALA A 342 5.92 5.77 3.09
C ALA A 342 7.44 6.04 3.07
N LEU A 343 8.08 6.10 1.89
CA LEU A 343 9.53 6.26 1.77
C LEU A 343 9.98 7.65 2.21
N LEU A 344 9.24 8.71 1.87
CA LEU A 344 9.61 10.07 2.27
C LEU A 344 9.59 10.22 3.79
N GLN A 345 8.62 9.63 4.48
CA GLN A 345 8.57 9.63 5.94
C GLN A 345 9.80 8.94 6.55
N GLN A 346 10.32 7.88 5.94
CA GLN A 346 11.51 7.18 6.44
C GLN A 346 12.82 7.98 6.35
N THR A 347 12.82 9.10 5.64
CA THR A 347 13.96 10.04 5.56
C THR A 347 14.01 11.04 6.73
N GLN A 348 12.91 11.17 7.48
CA GLN A 348 12.77 12.13 8.58
C GLN A 348 13.25 11.52 9.91
N GLN A 349 13.32 12.31 10.98
CA GLN A 349 13.66 11.77 12.32
C GLN A 349 12.57 10.83 12.86
N MET A 350 11.31 11.18 12.64
CA MET A 350 10.14 10.43 13.08
C MET A 350 9.12 10.40 11.95
N ASP A 351 8.32 9.34 11.88
CA ASP A 351 7.23 9.25 10.90
C ASP A 351 5.99 10.06 11.36
N SER A 352 4.92 10.02 10.57
CA SER A 352 3.67 10.73 10.89
C SER A 352 2.95 10.23 12.15
N HIS A 353 3.29 9.04 12.65
CA HIS A 353 2.75 8.45 13.88
C HIS A 353 3.67 8.66 15.09
N GLY A 354 4.84 9.28 14.87
CA GLY A 354 5.84 9.49 15.91
C GLY A 354 6.74 8.29 16.16
N GLU A 355 6.82 7.35 15.24
CA GLU A 355 7.70 6.18 15.34
C GLU A 355 9.09 6.47 14.74
N LYS A 356 10.10 5.71 15.19
CA LYS A 356 11.48 5.84 14.67
C LYS A 356 11.56 5.35 13.23
N THR A 357 12.25 6.11 12.41
CA THR A 357 12.46 5.83 10.97
C THR A 357 13.77 5.11 10.70
N ILE A 358 13.93 4.61 9.47
CA ILE A 358 15.21 4.08 8.94
C ILE A 358 16.35 5.09 9.17
N ALA A 359 16.15 6.37 8.85
CA ALA A 359 17.16 7.42 9.01
C ALA A 359 17.64 7.54 10.46
N THR A 360 16.72 7.55 11.43
CA THR A 360 17.07 7.64 12.85
C THR A 360 17.78 6.40 13.36
N LEU A 361 17.34 5.20 12.96
CA LEU A 361 17.95 3.94 13.38
C LEU A 361 19.40 3.82 12.89
N TYR A 362 19.66 4.08 11.62
CA TYR A 362 21.04 4.08 11.11
C TYR A 362 21.87 5.23 11.70
N ASN A 363 21.31 6.42 11.85
CA ASN A 363 22.03 7.54 12.47
C ASN A 363 22.49 7.20 13.90
N GLN A 364 21.59 6.61 14.69
CA GLN A 364 21.91 6.13 16.04
C GLN A 364 22.98 5.04 16.00
N TRP A 365 22.84 4.05 15.12
CA TRP A 365 23.79 2.95 15.02
C TRP A 365 25.20 3.41 14.59
N TYR A 366 25.33 4.23 13.54
CA TYR A 366 26.65 4.73 13.13
C TYR A 366 27.32 5.56 14.23
N SER A 367 26.55 6.41 14.93
CA SER A 367 27.08 7.30 15.97
C SER A 367 27.45 6.55 17.26
N GLU A 368 26.55 5.69 17.76
CA GLU A 368 26.71 5.06 19.08
C GLU A 368 27.41 3.70 19.04
N VAL A 369 27.40 3.01 17.90
CA VAL A 369 27.86 1.62 17.75
C VAL A 369 29.16 1.57 16.93
N LEU A 370 29.18 2.12 15.72
CA LEU A 370 30.36 2.08 14.84
C LEU A 370 31.44 3.07 15.28
N LEU A 371 31.14 4.38 15.32
CA LEU A 371 32.13 5.42 15.63
C LEU A 371 32.64 5.36 17.08
N ARG A 372 31.81 4.89 18.01
CA ARG A 372 32.23 4.63 19.39
C ARG A 372 33.30 3.53 19.47
N ARG A 373 33.18 2.48 18.67
CA ARG A 373 34.19 1.40 18.58
C ARG A 373 35.46 1.83 17.86
N VAL A 374 35.38 2.76 16.91
CA VAL A 374 36.56 3.43 16.34
C VAL A 374 37.32 4.18 17.43
N THR A 375 36.60 4.94 18.26
CA THR A 375 37.20 5.67 19.39
C THR A 375 37.81 4.74 20.45
N ALA A 376 37.26 3.53 20.61
CA ALA A 376 37.82 2.49 21.49
C ALA A 376 39.07 1.80 20.91
N GLY A 377 39.45 2.07 19.66
CA GLY A 377 40.62 1.49 19.01
C GLY A 377 40.40 0.12 18.35
N ASN A 378 39.15 -0.33 18.23
CA ASN A 378 38.82 -1.64 17.63
C ASN A 378 38.67 -1.58 16.10
N ILE A 379 38.47 -0.39 15.56
CA ILE A 379 38.20 -0.13 14.14
C ILE A 379 39.11 1.03 13.70
N CYS A 380 39.64 0.99 12.48
CA CYS A 380 40.38 2.11 11.90
C CYS A 380 39.85 2.48 10.52
N PHE A 381 40.03 3.75 10.13
CA PHE A 381 39.79 4.19 8.77
C PHE A 381 40.94 3.78 7.85
N SER A 382 40.63 3.12 6.73
CA SER A 382 41.60 2.73 5.71
C SER A 382 41.36 3.52 4.42
N ASN A 383 42.28 4.42 4.09
CA ASN A 383 42.18 5.22 2.87
C ASN A 383 42.29 4.35 1.60
N ASN A 384 43.04 3.25 1.66
CA ASN A 384 43.21 2.33 0.53
C ASN A 384 41.92 1.56 0.20
N GLN A 385 41.13 1.22 1.22
CA GLN A 385 39.85 0.52 1.03
C GLN A 385 38.67 1.50 0.96
N ARG A 386 38.89 2.79 1.24
CA ARG A 386 37.85 3.82 1.39
C ARG A 386 36.70 3.35 2.29
N ALA A 387 37.05 2.75 3.43
CA ALA A 387 36.12 2.18 4.39
C ALA A 387 36.72 2.17 5.81
N PHE A 388 35.87 1.96 6.81
CA PHE A 388 36.33 1.59 8.15
C PHE A 388 36.49 0.08 8.24
N VAL A 389 37.60 -0.37 8.82
CA VAL A 389 38.00 -1.78 8.85
C VAL A 389 38.21 -2.21 10.30
N SER A 390 37.68 -3.38 10.64
CA SER A 390 37.90 -4.01 11.94
C SER A 390 39.37 -4.40 12.14
N LEU A 391 39.97 -4.01 13.28
CA LEU A 391 41.34 -4.37 13.65
C LEU A 391 41.44 -5.67 14.46
N THR A 392 40.34 -6.07 15.08
CA THR A 392 40.23 -7.31 15.86
C THR A 392 40.04 -8.51 14.94
N ALA A 393 40.51 -9.69 15.36
CA ALA A 393 40.30 -10.94 14.62
C ALA A 393 38.81 -11.17 14.28
N GLU A 394 38.54 -11.75 13.10
CA GLU A 394 37.18 -12.10 12.65
C GLU A 394 36.43 -12.87 13.75
N GLY A 395 35.21 -12.42 14.08
CA GLY A 395 34.35 -13.01 15.11
C GLY A 395 34.57 -12.51 16.54
N ALA A 396 35.57 -11.65 16.79
CA ALA A 396 35.73 -11.00 18.09
C ALA A 396 34.75 -9.83 18.31
N MET A 397 34.17 -9.29 17.23
CA MET A 397 33.13 -8.28 17.25
C MET A 397 31.84 -8.83 16.64
N PRO A 398 30.67 -8.29 17.03
CA PRO A 398 29.38 -8.74 16.49
C PRO A 398 29.19 -8.40 15.01
N PHE A 399 30.00 -7.49 14.44
CA PHE A 399 29.95 -7.13 13.03
C PHE A 399 31.32 -6.73 12.48
N ASN A 400 31.46 -6.77 11.15
CA ASN A 400 32.63 -6.27 10.41
C ASN A 400 32.36 -4.84 9.95
N ALA A 401 33.22 -3.89 10.29
CA ALA A 401 32.98 -2.47 10.01
C ALA A 401 32.93 -2.15 8.51
N GLU A 402 33.69 -2.90 7.71
CA GLU A 402 33.78 -2.77 6.27
C GLU A 402 32.46 -3.12 5.57
N GLU A 403 31.67 -4.03 6.15
CA GLU A 403 30.36 -4.46 5.63
C GLU A 403 29.24 -3.44 5.90
N TYR A 404 29.57 -2.28 6.48
CA TYR A 404 28.63 -1.19 6.77
C TYR A 404 29.15 0.19 6.35
N SER A 405 30.43 0.31 5.97
CA SER A 405 31.08 1.61 5.76
C SER A 405 31.87 1.72 4.47
N ASP A 406 31.87 0.68 3.63
CA ASP A 406 32.39 0.80 2.28
C ASP A 406 31.50 1.73 1.43
N ILE A 407 32.00 2.06 0.24
CA ILE A 407 31.31 2.97 -0.67
C ILE A 407 29.95 2.41 -1.10
N ASN A 408 29.81 1.10 -1.29
CA ASN A 408 28.57 0.50 -1.76
C ASN A 408 27.48 0.57 -0.69
N GLU A 409 27.83 0.29 0.56
CA GLU A 409 26.94 0.37 1.71
C GLU A 409 26.52 1.82 1.97
N LEU A 410 27.44 2.78 1.88
CA LEU A 410 27.08 4.19 2.06
C LEU A 410 26.24 4.74 0.90
N ARG A 411 26.44 4.26 -0.34
CA ARG A 411 25.54 4.57 -1.47
C ARG A 411 24.16 3.97 -1.26
N ALA A 412 24.09 2.73 -0.79
CA ALA A 412 22.82 2.09 -0.48
C ALA A 412 22.07 2.81 0.66
N LEU A 413 22.81 3.25 1.69
CA LEU A 413 22.27 4.09 2.76
C LEU A 413 21.73 5.41 2.21
N ALA A 414 22.51 6.11 1.39
CA ALA A 414 22.11 7.37 0.78
C ALA A 414 20.86 7.22 -0.11
N GLU A 415 20.70 6.10 -0.80
CA GLU A 415 19.49 5.80 -1.57
C GLU A 415 18.26 5.56 -0.67
N LEU A 416 18.44 4.90 0.48
CA LEU A 416 17.37 4.61 1.43
C LEU A 416 16.87 5.86 2.17
N ILE A 417 17.79 6.70 2.66
CA ILE A 417 17.45 7.83 3.55
C ILE A 417 17.49 9.19 2.85
N GLY A 418 18.01 9.24 1.61
CA GLY A 418 18.03 10.42 0.77
C GLY A 418 18.81 11.61 1.35
N PRO A 419 18.70 12.80 0.72
CA PRO A 419 19.33 14.03 1.20
C PRO A 419 18.93 14.39 2.64
N TYR A 420 17.65 14.23 3.00
CA TYR A 420 17.14 14.58 4.32
C TYR A 420 17.77 13.72 5.43
N GLY A 421 17.80 12.39 5.25
CA GLY A 421 18.40 11.51 6.24
C GLY A 421 19.93 11.64 6.30
N MET A 422 20.58 11.88 5.16
CA MET A 422 22.03 12.14 5.13
C MET A 422 22.38 13.47 5.81
N LYS A 423 21.53 14.50 5.67
CA LYS A 423 21.66 15.75 6.42
C LYS A 423 21.49 15.53 7.92
N LEU A 424 20.52 14.73 8.35
CA LEU A 424 20.33 14.37 9.76
C LEU A 424 21.57 13.66 10.34
N LEU A 425 22.11 12.69 9.61
CA LEU A 425 23.36 12.02 9.98
C LEU A 425 24.49 13.05 10.12
N ASN A 426 24.61 13.94 9.15
CA ASN A 426 25.62 14.97 9.10
C ASN A 426 25.55 15.96 10.28
N GLU A 427 24.36 16.42 10.65
CA GLU A 427 24.11 17.27 11.82
C GLU A 427 24.54 16.58 13.12
N THR A 428 24.26 15.29 13.24
CA THR A 428 24.65 14.46 14.39
C THR A 428 26.17 14.33 14.51
N LEU A 429 26.84 14.04 13.39
CA LEU A 429 28.31 14.01 13.32
C LEU A 429 28.93 15.36 13.69
N MET A 430 28.34 16.47 13.21
CA MET A 430 28.79 17.82 13.53
C MET A 430 28.62 18.17 15.00
N TRP A 431 27.52 17.75 15.61
CA TRP A 431 27.29 17.90 17.05
C TRP A 431 28.39 17.20 17.87
N HIS A 432 28.76 15.96 17.50
CA HIS A 432 29.85 15.25 18.14
C HIS A 432 31.20 15.96 17.98
N ILE A 433 31.51 16.51 16.80
CA ILE A 433 32.73 17.29 16.56
C ILE A 433 32.73 18.57 17.42
N ALA A 434 31.61 19.30 17.47
CA ALA A 434 31.50 20.50 18.30
C ALA A 434 31.78 20.21 19.78
N SER A 435 31.27 19.08 20.29
CA SER A 435 31.57 18.59 21.64
C SER A 435 33.07 18.35 21.85
N GLN A 436 33.76 17.68 20.92
CA GLN A 436 35.21 17.46 21.01
C GLN A 436 36.00 18.78 20.95
N VAL A 437 35.59 19.72 20.09
CA VAL A 437 36.22 21.04 19.98
C VAL A 437 36.04 21.86 21.26
N GLN A 438 34.89 21.77 21.92
CA GLN A 438 34.67 22.45 23.20
C GLN A 438 35.60 21.93 24.29
N GLU A 439 35.83 20.61 24.35
CA GLU A 439 36.80 20.02 25.27
C GLU A 439 38.25 20.40 24.91
N LEU A 440 38.61 20.45 23.63
CA LEU A 440 39.91 20.95 23.18
C LEU A 440 40.14 22.41 23.59
N LYS A 441 39.13 23.28 23.49
CA LYS A 441 39.23 24.68 23.95
C LYS A 441 39.54 24.77 25.44
N LYS A 442 38.99 23.88 26.27
CA LYS A 442 39.32 23.82 27.71
C LYS A 442 40.79 23.44 27.94
N LEU A 443 41.30 22.46 27.19
CA LEU A 443 42.72 22.05 27.25
C LEU A 443 43.66 23.18 26.81
N VAL A 444 43.30 23.92 25.75
CA VAL A 444 44.05 25.09 25.28
C VAL A 444 44.03 26.21 26.32
N ALA A 445 42.87 26.49 26.93
CA ALA A 445 42.75 27.50 27.98
C ALA A 445 43.61 27.16 29.21
N GLY A 446 43.66 25.88 29.62
CA GLY A 446 44.50 25.42 30.73
C GLY A 446 46.00 25.52 30.48
N ASN A 447 46.44 25.53 29.22
CA ASN A 447 47.85 25.64 28.84
C ASN A 447 48.19 26.98 28.14
N LYS A 448 47.33 27.99 28.25
CA LYS A 448 47.39 29.24 27.48
C LYS A 448 48.75 29.92 27.52
N ASP A 449 49.31 30.15 28.70
CA ASP A 449 50.55 30.91 28.86
C ASP A 449 51.75 30.15 28.29
N VAL A 450 51.78 28.83 28.47
CA VAL A 450 52.80 27.94 27.89
C VAL A 450 52.70 27.93 26.37
N LEU A 451 51.48 27.84 25.81
CA LEU A 451 51.25 27.87 24.36
C LEU A 451 51.65 29.20 23.72
N VAL A 452 51.38 30.33 24.38
CA VAL A 452 51.83 31.66 23.93
C VAL A 452 53.36 31.73 23.94
N ALA A 453 54.01 31.27 25.02
CA ALA A 453 55.47 31.26 25.13
C ALA A 453 56.15 30.36 24.08
N LEU A 454 55.55 29.21 23.77
CA LEU A 454 55.98 28.31 22.69
C LEU A 454 55.84 29.00 21.32
N ARG A 455 54.71 29.69 21.09
CA ARG A 455 54.46 30.41 19.82
C ARG A 455 55.40 31.60 19.60
N THR A 456 55.87 32.28 20.66
CA THR A 456 56.78 33.43 20.54
C THR A 456 58.25 33.07 20.53
N ASN A 457 58.64 31.88 21.00
CA ASN A 457 60.04 31.42 21.09
C ASN A 457 60.30 30.17 20.23
N PHE A 458 59.58 30.03 19.10
CA PHE A 458 59.68 28.86 18.21
C PHE A 458 61.08 28.67 17.59
N ASP A 459 61.90 29.73 17.59
CA ASP A 459 63.26 29.80 17.06
C ASP A 459 64.34 29.40 18.09
N LYS A 460 63.97 29.13 19.36
CA LYS A 460 64.91 28.83 20.46
C LYS A 460 64.70 27.40 20.99
N PRO A 461 65.50 26.40 20.54
CA PRO A 461 65.27 24.98 20.85
C PRO A 461 65.29 24.64 22.34
N GLU A 462 66.21 25.22 23.11
CA GLU A 462 66.32 24.95 24.56
C GLU A 462 65.09 25.46 25.33
N ILE A 463 64.62 26.66 25.00
CA ILE A 463 63.41 27.24 25.60
C ILE A 463 62.18 26.43 25.19
N MET A 464 62.08 26.01 23.93
CA MET A 464 61.00 25.14 23.44
C MET A 464 60.94 23.81 24.22
N LYS A 465 62.09 23.18 24.46
CA LYS A 465 62.17 21.91 25.18
C LYS A 465 61.74 22.05 26.64
N GLU A 466 62.11 23.14 27.31
CA GLU A 466 61.67 23.42 28.68
C GLU A 466 60.17 23.73 28.77
N GLN A 467 59.64 24.53 27.84
CA GLN A 467 58.23 24.90 27.83
C GLN A 467 57.34 23.70 27.43
N PHE A 468 57.80 22.81 26.54
CA PHE A 468 57.07 21.59 26.18
C PHE A 468 56.84 20.67 27.39
N LYS A 469 57.82 20.54 28.28
CA LYS A 469 57.68 19.75 29.53
C LYS A 469 56.61 20.30 30.47
N LYS A 470 56.20 21.56 30.33
CA LYS A 470 55.16 22.19 31.15
C LYS A 470 53.76 21.98 30.58
N LEU A 471 53.63 21.45 29.36
CA LEU A 471 52.33 21.13 28.79
C LEU A 471 51.70 19.97 29.55
N THR A 472 50.41 20.10 29.83
CA THR A 472 49.60 19.09 30.50
C THR A 472 48.60 18.48 29.52
N SER A 473 48.27 17.20 29.69
CA SER A 473 47.23 16.51 28.92
C SER A 473 47.45 16.51 27.39
N VAL A 474 48.70 16.43 26.93
CA VAL A 474 49.05 16.39 25.50
C VAL A 474 48.37 15.18 24.80
N ASP A 475 48.35 14.03 25.46
CA ASP A 475 47.70 12.82 24.92
C ASP A 475 46.19 13.01 24.71
N ASN A 476 45.52 13.76 25.58
CA ASN A 476 44.10 14.07 25.43
C ASN A 476 43.86 15.00 24.22
N VAL A 477 44.78 15.92 23.92
CA VAL A 477 44.69 16.75 22.72
C VAL A 477 44.80 15.89 21.47
N LEU A 478 45.79 14.99 21.42
CA LEU A 478 45.99 14.07 20.29
C LEU A 478 44.79 13.14 20.12
N GLN A 479 44.30 12.52 21.19
CA GLN A 479 43.15 11.62 21.17
C GLN A 479 41.91 12.33 20.62
N ARG A 480 41.59 13.52 21.13
CA ARG A 480 40.40 14.28 20.69
C ARG A 480 40.51 14.77 19.25
N MET A 481 41.68 15.23 18.83
CA MET A 481 41.91 15.61 17.42
C MET A 481 41.80 14.40 16.49
N THR A 482 42.26 13.22 16.91
CA THR A 482 42.08 11.97 16.16
C THR A 482 40.61 11.58 16.04
N ILE A 483 39.82 11.72 17.12
CA ILE A 483 38.35 11.48 17.07
C ILE A 483 37.69 12.44 16.08
N VAL A 484 38.04 13.73 16.10
CA VAL A 484 37.52 14.71 15.13
C VAL A 484 37.88 14.30 13.71
N GLY A 485 39.13 13.91 13.45
CA GLY A 485 39.58 13.44 12.14
C GLY A 485 38.80 12.22 11.65
N VAL A 486 38.59 11.23 12.52
CA VAL A 486 37.79 10.03 12.24
C VAL A 486 36.35 10.38 11.83
N ILE A 487 35.68 11.24 12.58
CA ILE A 487 34.29 11.63 12.29
C ILE A 487 34.24 12.38 10.95
N LEU A 488 35.22 13.25 10.66
CA LEU A 488 35.31 13.94 9.37
C LEU A 488 35.57 12.97 8.21
N CYS A 489 36.39 11.94 8.38
CA CYS A 489 36.59 10.90 7.37
C CYS A 489 35.28 10.15 7.07
N PHE A 490 34.52 9.77 8.10
CA PHE A 490 33.22 9.13 7.91
C PHE A 490 32.22 10.07 7.22
N ARG A 491 32.16 11.34 7.62
CA ARG A 491 31.35 12.36 6.94
C ARG A 491 31.73 12.46 5.46
N HIS A 492 33.02 12.49 5.13
CA HIS A 492 33.47 12.61 3.75
C HIS A 492 33.02 11.41 2.91
N LEU A 493 33.17 10.18 3.40
CA LEU A 493 32.67 8.99 2.71
C LEU A 493 31.15 9.04 2.49
N ALA A 494 30.40 9.44 3.51
CA ALA A 494 28.94 9.56 3.44
C ALA A 494 28.51 10.61 2.41
N GLN A 495 29.19 11.75 2.35
CA GLN A 495 28.91 12.81 1.37
C GLN A 495 29.29 12.41 -0.05
N ASP A 496 30.45 11.78 -0.25
CA ASP A 496 30.86 11.25 -1.56
C ASP A 496 29.81 10.26 -2.08
N ALA A 497 29.35 9.35 -1.22
CA ALA A 497 28.32 8.37 -1.57
C ALA A 497 26.97 9.03 -1.91
N LEU A 498 26.58 10.08 -1.18
CA LEU A 498 25.37 10.85 -1.50
C LEU A 498 25.49 11.53 -2.86
N VAL A 499 26.62 12.20 -3.14
CA VAL A 499 26.85 12.86 -4.42
C VAL A 499 26.75 11.87 -5.58
N ASP A 500 27.35 10.69 -5.45
CA ASP A 500 27.26 9.63 -6.47
C ASP A 500 25.80 9.23 -6.74
N VAL A 501 24.98 9.08 -5.70
CA VAL A 501 23.56 8.71 -5.83
C VAL A 501 22.74 9.86 -6.47
N LEU A 502 23.01 11.11 -6.09
CA LEU A 502 22.30 12.27 -6.63
C LEU A 502 22.67 12.56 -8.08
N GLU A 503 23.91 12.26 -8.49
CA GLU A 503 24.35 12.38 -9.88
C GLU A 503 23.54 11.44 -10.80
N GLU A 504 23.24 10.22 -10.33
CA GLU A 504 22.39 9.28 -11.07
C GLU A 504 20.90 9.67 -11.02
N ARG A 505 20.38 10.07 -9.84
CA ARG A 505 18.95 10.27 -9.61
C ARG A 505 18.42 11.62 -10.07
N ILE A 506 19.19 12.70 -9.91
CA ILE A 506 18.79 14.08 -10.19
C ILE A 506 19.88 14.89 -10.92
N PRO A 507 20.40 14.41 -12.07
CA PRO A 507 21.56 14.99 -12.74
C PRO A 507 21.40 16.48 -13.08
N PHE A 508 20.19 16.90 -13.48
CA PHE A 508 19.91 18.29 -13.86
C PHE A 508 19.96 19.26 -12.66
N LEU A 509 19.44 18.84 -11.51
CA LEU A 509 19.49 19.64 -10.28
C LEU A 509 20.92 19.72 -9.76
N LEU A 510 21.63 18.59 -9.71
CA LEU A 510 23.01 18.56 -9.25
C LEU A 510 23.92 19.41 -10.15
N SER A 511 23.78 19.31 -11.48
CA SER A 511 24.53 20.14 -12.42
C SER A 511 24.28 21.64 -12.19
N SER A 512 23.03 22.04 -11.94
CA SER A 512 22.69 23.43 -11.64
C SER A 512 23.30 23.91 -10.32
N ILE A 513 23.31 23.06 -9.29
CA ILE A 513 23.93 23.36 -7.99
C ILE A 513 25.44 23.50 -8.13
N LEU A 514 26.09 22.62 -8.88
CA LEU A 514 27.53 22.67 -9.12
C LEU A 514 27.91 23.93 -9.91
N ASP A 515 27.18 24.25 -10.97
CA ASP A 515 27.40 25.47 -11.76
C ASP A 515 27.25 26.72 -10.88
N PHE A 516 26.18 26.79 -10.08
CA PHE A 516 25.98 27.86 -9.12
C PHE A 516 27.15 27.97 -8.13
N ARG A 517 27.60 26.84 -7.56
CA ARG A 517 28.75 26.81 -6.63
C ARG A 517 30.04 27.30 -7.29
N HIS A 518 30.28 26.95 -8.55
CA HIS A 518 31.49 27.37 -9.29
C HIS A 518 31.48 28.85 -9.68
N GLN A 519 30.30 29.45 -9.84
CA GLN A 519 30.14 30.86 -10.22
C GLN A 519 30.18 31.83 -9.03
N ILE A 520 30.11 31.36 -7.79
CA ILE A 520 30.26 32.21 -6.60
C ILE A 520 31.73 32.67 -6.51
N PRO A 521 32.03 33.99 -6.61
CA PRO A 521 33.38 34.50 -6.41
C PRO A 521 33.82 34.18 -4.99
N ASN A 522 35.07 33.75 -4.79
CA ASN A 522 35.71 33.48 -3.49
C ASN A 522 35.63 34.67 -2.50
N MET A 523 34.45 34.94 -1.96
CA MET A 523 34.18 35.99 -0.99
C MET A 523 33.33 35.40 0.13
N ASP A 524 33.96 35.38 1.30
CA ASP A 524 33.47 34.96 2.62
C ASP A 524 33.34 33.44 2.90
N PRO A 525 34.17 32.88 3.80
CA PRO A 525 34.07 31.48 4.25
C PRO A 525 32.72 31.10 4.89
N MET A 526 31.87 32.07 5.24
CA MET A 526 30.52 31.83 5.76
C MET A 526 29.53 31.35 4.68
N VAL A 527 29.71 31.70 3.41
CA VAL A 527 28.75 31.32 2.34
C VAL A 527 28.99 29.88 1.87
N SER A 528 30.24 29.40 1.90
CA SER A 528 30.55 28.00 1.58
C SER A 528 29.95 27.01 2.58
N GLN A 529 29.73 27.40 3.84
CA GLN A 529 29.06 26.55 4.83
C GLN A 529 27.54 26.41 4.60
N CYS A 530 26.88 27.40 3.98
CA CYS A 530 25.44 27.31 3.72
C CYS A 530 25.07 26.31 2.61
N LEU A 531 25.99 26.02 1.68
CA LEU A 531 25.77 25.02 0.61
C LEU A 531 26.06 23.58 1.05
N GLU A 532 26.78 23.36 2.16
CA GLU A 532 26.95 22.03 2.76
C GLU A 532 25.85 21.65 3.77
N ILE A 533 24.91 22.57 4.03
CA ILE A 533 23.84 22.41 5.05
C ILE A 533 22.43 22.35 4.42
N ASN A 534 22.30 22.47 3.08
CA ASN A 534 21.01 22.25 2.41
C ASN A 534 20.97 20.92 1.67
#